data_AF-A0A2M7HW03-F1
#
_entry.id   AF-A0A2M7HW03-F1
#
_cell.length_a   1.000
_cell.length_b   1.000
_cell.length_c   1.000
_cell.angle_alpha   90.00
_cell.angle_beta   90.00
_cell.angle_gamma   90.00
#
_symmetry.space_group_name_H-M   'P 1'
#
loop_
_entity.id
_entity.type
_entity.pdbx_description
1 polymer ?
#
loop_
_entity_poly.entity_id
_entity_poly.type
_entity_poly.pdbx_seq_one_letter_code
_entity_poly.pdbx_strand_id
1 'polypeptide(L)'
;MGSVITSKNGMLKLVKGQISVEVNGTNQPAKDGELLPKGAVLHIGENATYEITFDDGTKLSNEVAPNATAAAVPNTASEAALDEIQALQDLIASGEDPTQNLPETAAGNAPASDGNSGYVSLARDGSEALATSGYSTAGQPLTDAATPTPEQTIATDSPSLLVNDTNTVAEDTIATGNVLANDSDIDTLLTVVSFEIDGTSFTAGTQVTLDGGILVLNADGSYTFTPNENWNGQVPVVTYTTNTGSTATLTINVTPVDAPSVLVNDTNTVEEDTVATGNVLDNDSDIDSDLSVASFTVNGNTFTAGTTVELEGGSLILNADGSYSFTPNENWNGQVPVITYTTNTGSTATLTITVTPVNDDFTDANEVRSIVEDSPEVTGNVID
;
A
#
# COMPACT_ATOMS: atom_id res chain seq x y z
N MET A 1 36.07 -3.79 -32.60
CA MET A 1 34.86 -4.48 -32.09
C MET A 1 35.02 -4.67 -30.59
N GLY A 2 34.08 -4.15 -29.80
CA GLY A 2 34.05 -4.33 -28.35
C GLY A 2 32.97 -5.34 -27.98
N SER A 3 33.12 -6.01 -26.84
CA SER A 3 32.08 -6.88 -26.28
C SER A 3 31.72 -6.44 -24.87
N VAL A 4 30.44 -6.49 -24.53
CA VAL A 4 29.91 -6.13 -23.20
C VAL A 4 29.12 -7.32 -22.67
N ILE A 5 29.41 -7.73 -21.43
CA ILE A 5 28.68 -8.82 -20.76
C ILE A 5 27.77 -8.19 -19.70
N THR A 6 26.48 -8.51 -19.74
CA THR A 6 25.54 -8.01 -18.73
C THR A 6 25.76 -8.70 -17.39
N SER A 7 25.97 -7.92 -16.33
CA SER A 7 26.12 -8.45 -14.97
C SER A 7 24.78 -8.68 -14.25
N LYS A 8 23.70 -8.13 -14.81
CA LYS A 8 22.32 -8.13 -14.30
C LYS A 8 21.33 -8.24 -15.46
N ASN A 9 20.06 -8.53 -15.15
CA ASN A 9 18.99 -8.43 -16.11
C ASN A 9 18.72 -6.95 -16.45
N GLY A 10 18.40 -6.68 -17.71
CA GLY A 10 18.06 -5.32 -18.15
C GLY A 10 17.42 -5.29 -19.51
N MET A 11 17.14 -4.10 -20.01
CA MET A 11 16.52 -3.85 -21.30
C MET A 11 17.42 -2.96 -22.15
N LEU A 12 17.64 -3.36 -23.40
CA LEU A 12 18.33 -2.57 -24.39
C LEU A 12 17.39 -1.46 -24.89
N LYS A 13 17.64 -0.22 -24.49
CA LYS A 13 16.81 0.95 -24.82
C LYS A 13 17.18 1.62 -26.13
N LEU A 14 18.42 1.45 -26.58
CA LEU A 14 18.93 2.05 -27.80
C LEU A 14 19.89 1.09 -28.50
N VAL A 15 19.72 0.95 -29.81
CA VAL A 15 20.59 0.21 -30.72
C VAL A 15 20.74 1.02 -32.01
N LYS A 16 21.94 1.56 -32.23
CA LYS A 16 22.31 2.25 -33.48
C LYS A 16 23.57 1.61 -34.04
N GLY A 17 23.55 1.19 -35.31
CA GLY A 17 24.67 0.50 -35.95
C GLY A 17 24.61 -1.02 -35.83
N GLN A 18 25.72 -1.71 -36.09
CA GLN A 18 25.77 -3.18 -36.05
C GLN A 18 26.04 -3.66 -34.62
N ILE A 19 25.01 -4.19 -33.96
CA ILE A 19 25.12 -4.84 -32.64
C ILE A 19 24.42 -6.21 -32.73
N SER A 20 25.04 -7.23 -32.15
CA SER A 20 24.42 -8.54 -31.98
C SER A 20 24.47 -8.98 -30.52
N VAL A 21 23.44 -9.71 -30.07
CA VAL A 21 23.32 -10.23 -28.71
C VAL A 21 23.47 -11.74 -28.77
N GLU A 22 24.31 -12.28 -27.91
CA GLU A 22 24.47 -13.70 -27.68
C GLU A 22 23.88 -14.07 -26.32
N VAL A 23 22.85 -14.92 -26.34
CA VAL A 23 22.21 -15.49 -25.14
C VAL A 23 22.26 -17.00 -25.27
N ASN A 24 22.82 -17.69 -24.26
CA ASN A 24 22.92 -19.14 -24.23
C ASN A 24 23.57 -19.75 -25.50
N GLY A 25 24.59 -19.08 -26.06
CA GLY A 25 25.34 -19.55 -27.23
C GLY A 25 24.66 -19.32 -28.58
N THR A 26 23.50 -18.65 -28.62
CA THR A 26 22.81 -18.27 -29.85
C THR A 26 22.99 -16.77 -30.08
N ASN A 27 23.54 -16.40 -31.25
CA ASN A 27 23.82 -15.02 -31.61
C ASN A 27 22.74 -14.48 -32.56
N GLN A 28 22.16 -13.32 -32.23
CA GLN A 28 21.08 -12.68 -32.98
C GLN A 28 21.30 -11.16 -33.08
N PRO A 29 20.79 -10.48 -34.13
CA PRO A 29 20.89 -9.02 -34.22
C PRO A 29 20.10 -8.35 -33.09
N ALA A 30 20.72 -7.37 -32.43
CA ALA A 30 20.14 -6.66 -31.31
C ALA A 30 18.97 -5.77 -31.75
N LYS A 31 17.94 -5.64 -30.91
CA LYS A 31 16.79 -4.77 -31.15
C LYS A 31 16.49 -3.83 -29.98
N ASP A 32 15.94 -2.66 -30.29
CA ASP A 32 15.38 -1.77 -29.26
C ASP A 32 14.26 -2.47 -28.49
N GLY A 33 14.28 -2.35 -27.17
CA GLY A 33 13.35 -3.00 -26.25
C GLY A 33 13.67 -4.47 -25.94
N GLU A 34 14.78 -5.02 -26.44
CA GLU A 34 15.18 -6.40 -26.16
C GLU A 34 15.57 -6.60 -24.68
N LEU A 35 14.99 -7.63 -24.05
CA LEU A 35 15.33 -8.02 -22.69
C LEU A 35 16.62 -8.84 -22.68
N LEU A 36 17.60 -8.37 -21.92
CA LEU A 36 18.91 -8.97 -21.76
C LEU A 36 18.97 -9.68 -20.40
N PRO A 37 19.07 -11.01 -20.35
CA PRO A 37 19.32 -11.71 -19.09
C PRO A 37 20.75 -11.46 -18.62
N LYS A 38 21.00 -11.67 -17.32
CA LYS A 38 22.36 -11.72 -16.75
C LYS A 38 23.23 -12.72 -17.51
N GLY A 39 24.40 -12.29 -17.94
CA GLY A 39 25.36 -13.08 -18.71
C GLY A 39 25.18 -13.03 -20.23
N ALA A 40 24.25 -12.23 -20.75
CA ALA A 40 24.15 -11.95 -22.18
C ALA A 40 25.39 -11.18 -22.68
N VAL A 41 25.89 -11.53 -23.87
CA VAL A 41 27.05 -10.89 -24.48
C VAL A 41 26.61 -10.03 -25.66
N LEU A 42 26.89 -8.73 -25.62
CA LEU A 42 26.67 -7.82 -26.72
C LEU A 42 27.97 -7.69 -27.51
N HIS A 43 27.92 -7.98 -28.81
CA HIS A 43 28.99 -7.78 -29.76
C HIS A 43 28.75 -6.46 -30.51
N ILE A 44 29.65 -5.51 -30.32
CA ILE A 44 29.49 -4.12 -30.76
C ILE A 44 30.40 -3.87 -31.97
N GLY A 45 29.76 -3.65 -33.11
CA GLY A 45 30.40 -3.23 -34.36
C GLY A 45 31.02 -1.84 -34.26
N GLU A 46 31.88 -1.49 -35.22
CA GLU A 46 32.49 -0.16 -35.26
C GLU A 46 31.44 0.94 -35.35
N ASN A 47 31.61 1.99 -34.56
CA ASN A 47 30.72 3.15 -34.48
C ASN A 47 29.27 2.84 -34.06
N ALA A 48 29.01 1.67 -33.47
CA ALA A 48 27.70 1.34 -32.94
C ALA A 48 27.47 1.95 -31.55
N THR A 49 26.25 2.42 -31.29
CA THR A 49 25.83 3.09 -30.05
C THR A 49 24.69 2.32 -29.38
N TYR A 50 24.73 2.23 -28.05
CA TYR A 50 23.75 1.52 -27.25
C TYR A 50 23.46 2.20 -25.90
N GLU A 51 22.29 1.90 -25.34
CA GLU A 51 21.90 2.22 -23.96
C GLU A 51 21.15 1.01 -23.38
N ILE A 52 21.57 0.55 -22.20
CA ILE A 52 20.91 -0.50 -21.42
C ILE A 52 20.40 0.15 -20.14
N THR A 53 19.16 -0.16 -19.76
CA THR A 53 18.62 0.12 -18.42
C THR A 53 18.45 -1.20 -17.70
N PHE A 54 19.14 -1.40 -16.58
CA PHE A 54 19.01 -2.59 -15.77
C PHE A 54 17.76 -2.51 -14.88
N ASP A 55 17.30 -3.67 -14.38
CA ASP A 55 16.07 -3.75 -13.57
C ASP A 55 16.17 -2.95 -12.25
N ASP A 56 17.38 -2.68 -11.78
CA ASP A 56 17.65 -1.83 -10.60
C ASP A 56 17.69 -0.33 -10.92
N GLY A 57 17.36 0.06 -12.16
CA GLY A 57 17.34 1.45 -12.61
C GLY A 57 18.71 1.99 -13.07
N THR A 58 19.80 1.24 -12.91
CA THR A 58 21.12 1.68 -13.39
C THR A 58 21.19 1.66 -14.92
N LYS A 59 22.01 2.55 -15.49
CA LYS A 59 22.15 2.72 -16.93
C LYS A 59 23.58 2.48 -17.39
N LEU A 60 23.73 1.82 -18.53
CA LEU A 60 25.01 1.64 -19.22
C LEU A 60 24.86 2.05 -20.67
N SER A 61 25.62 3.04 -21.12
CA SER A 61 25.63 3.49 -22.51
C SER A 61 27.03 3.82 -22.98
N ASN A 62 27.21 3.85 -24.30
CA ASN A 62 28.40 4.41 -24.94
C ASN A 62 28.07 5.68 -25.76
N GLU A 63 26.86 6.24 -25.62
CA GLU A 63 26.58 7.60 -26.07
C GLU A 63 27.26 8.60 -25.13
N VAL A 64 28.08 9.48 -25.72
CA VAL A 64 28.66 10.62 -25.01
C VAL A 64 27.53 11.59 -24.71
N ALA A 65 27.24 11.83 -23.43
CA ALA A 65 26.22 12.78 -23.00
C ALA A 65 26.50 14.19 -23.57
N PRO A 66 25.48 14.96 -24.00
CA PRO A 66 25.65 16.35 -24.39
C PRO A 66 26.18 17.18 -23.21
N ASN A 67 27.31 17.84 -23.46
CA ASN A 67 28.12 18.61 -22.53
C ASN A 67 27.33 19.59 -21.63
N ALA A 68 27.32 19.38 -20.31
CA ALA A 68 27.04 20.42 -19.32
C ALA A 68 28.37 21.08 -18.90
N THR A 69 28.41 22.40 -18.98
CA THR A 69 29.57 23.29 -18.84
C THR A 69 30.39 23.14 -17.54
N ALA A 70 31.66 22.75 -17.72
CA ALA A 70 32.90 23.16 -17.05
C ALA A 70 32.94 23.38 -15.51
N ALA A 71 33.53 22.41 -14.82
CA ALA A 71 34.64 22.65 -13.90
C ALA A 71 35.83 21.81 -14.40
N ALA A 72 36.88 22.47 -14.87
CA ALA A 72 38.08 21.82 -15.40
C ALA A 72 38.86 21.16 -14.25
N VAL A 73 38.95 19.83 -14.26
CA VAL A 73 40.03 19.11 -13.58
C VAL A 73 41.15 18.96 -14.62
N PRO A 74 42.37 19.48 -14.40
CA PRO A 74 43.43 19.34 -15.38
C PRO A 74 43.85 17.87 -15.43
N ASN A 75 43.65 17.22 -16.57
CA ASN A 75 44.34 15.99 -16.91
C ASN A 75 45.81 16.34 -17.20
N THR A 76 46.64 16.31 -16.17
CA THR A 76 48.10 16.35 -16.30
C THR A 76 48.68 14.98 -15.97
N ALA A 77 48.43 13.98 -16.81
CA ALA A 77 49.53 13.08 -17.14
C ALA A 77 50.37 13.85 -18.17
N SER A 78 51.43 14.55 -17.72
CA SER A 78 52.37 15.16 -18.66
C SER A 78 52.97 14.06 -19.54
N GLU A 79 53.26 14.35 -20.81
CA GLU A 79 53.97 13.43 -21.71
C GLU A 79 55.22 12.82 -21.05
N ALA A 80 55.88 13.56 -20.16
CA ALA A 80 57.01 13.09 -19.34
C ALA A 80 56.69 11.89 -18.42
N ALA A 81 55.46 11.77 -17.90
CA ALA A 81 55.07 10.67 -17.03
C ALA A 81 54.76 9.38 -17.83
N LEU A 82 54.31 9.53 -19.08
CA LEU A 82 54.13 8.40 -20.00
C LEU A 82 55.48 7.93 -20.55
N ASP A 83 56.41 8.84 -20.80
CA ASP A 83 57.79 8.52 -21.21
C ASP A 83 58.58 7.83 -20.09
N GLU A 84 58.40 8.22 -18.83
CA GLU A 84 59.07 7.62 -17.67
C GLU A 84 58.56 6.18 -17.40
N ILE A 85 57.26 5.94 -17.59
CA ILE A 85 56.67 4.60 -17.51
C ILE A 85 57.19 3.71 -18.65
N GLN A 86 57.33 4.24 -19.88
CA GLN A 86 57.86 3.48 -21.01
C GLN A 86 59.36 3.16 -20.82
N ALA A 87 60.16 4.11 -20.30
CA ALA A 87 61.57 3.88 -20.00
C ALA A 87 61.79 2.80 -18.91
N LEU A 88 60.91 2.76 -17.90
CA LEU A 88 60.95 1.72 -16.87
C LEU A 88 60.54 0.34 -17.42
N GLN A 89 59.58 0.29 -18.34
CA GLN A 89 59.18 -0.96 -19.00
C GLN A 89 60.27 -1.50 -19.94
N ASP A 90 60.97 -0.64 -20.67
CA ASP A 90 62.09 -1.01 -21.54
C ASP A 90 63.29 -1.53 -20.73
N LEU A 91 63.54 -0.96 -19.54
CA LEU A 91 64.62 -1.41 -18.63
C LEU A 91 64.32 -2.77 -17.98
N ILE A 92 63.05 -3.06 -17.68
CA ILE A 92 62.63 -4.37 -17.18
C ILE A 92 62.71 -5.41 -18.30
N ALA A 93 62.38 -5.03 -19.54
CA ALA A 93 62.42 -5.91 -20.71
C ALA A 93 63.84 -6.22 -21.20
N SER A 94 64.82 -5.33 -20.98
CA SER A 94 66.21 -5.54 -21.36
C SER A 94 66.95 -6.56 -20.47
N GLY A 95 66.44 -6.82 -19.27
CA GLY A 95 67.04 -7.76 -18.31
C GLY A 95 68.42 -7.34 -17.79
N GLU A 96 68.78 -6.08 -17.97
CA GLU A 96 70.06 -5.51 -17.53
C GLU A 96 70.01 -5.25 -16.02
N ASP A 97 70.97 -5.79 -15.27
CA ASP A 97 71.04 -5.62 -13.81
C ASP A 97 71.48 -4.18 -13.49
N PRO A 98 70.59 -3.35 -12.90
CA PRO A 98 70.85 -1.93 -12.67
C PRO A 98 71.93 -1.69 -11.60
N THR A 99 72.45 -2.73 -10.96
CA THR A 99 73.50 -2.64 -9.94
C THR A 99 74.92 -2.77 -10.49
N GLN A 100 75.10 -3.19 -11.75
CA GLN A 100 76.43 -3.48 -12.34
C GLN A 100 77.33 -2.25 -12.54
N ASN A 101 76.75 -1.05 -12.63
CA ASN A 101 77.47 0.21 -12.82
C ASN A 101 77.41 1.14 -11.60
N LEU A 102 76.95 0.64 -10.45
CA LEU A 102 77.03 1.41 -9.21
C LEU A 102 78.49 1.45 -8.76
N PRO A 103 79.02 2.63 -8.37
CA PRO A 103 80.37 2.73 -7.83
C PRO A 103 80.47 1.86 -6.57
N GLU A 104 81.64 1.25 -6.35
CA GLU A 104 81.87 0.38 -5.19
C GLU A 104 81.45 1.07 -3.90
N THR A 105 80.56 0.42 -3.14
CA THR A 105 80.14 0.94 -1.83
C THR A 105 81.30 0.84 -0.84
N ALA A 106 81.37 1.77 0.12
CA ALA A 106 82.47 1.91 1.08
C ALA A 106 82.68 0.72 2.03
N ALA A 107 81.91 -0.36 1.89
CA ALA A 107 82.21 -1.66 2.50
C ALA A 107 83.10 -2.45 1.54
N GLY A 108 84.39 -2.07 1.47
CA GLY A 108 85.36 -2.78 0.65
C GLY A 108 85.39 -4.29 0.91
N ASN A 109 85.83 -5.05 -0.09
CA ASN A 109 86.07 -6.50 0.02
C ASN A 109 86.74 -6.83 1.36
N ALA A 110 86.17 -7.77 2.11
CA ALA A 110 86.82 -8.32 3.29
C ALA A 110 87.77 -9.45 2.87
N PRO A 111 89.10 -9.27 2.88
CA PRO A 111 90.01 -10.38 3.01
C PRO A 111 90.17 -10.76 4.49
N ALA A 112 90.63 -11.99 4.65
CA ALA A 112 90.77 -12.71 5.90
C ALA A 112 91.53 -11.97 7.01
N SER A 113 91.11 -12.30 8.23
CA SER A 113 91.86 -12.29 9.48
C SER A 113 93.37 -12.41 9.29
N ASP A 114 94.11 -11.38 9.69
CA ASP A 114 95.41 -11.54 10.36
C ASP A 114 95.53 -10.45 11.43
N GLY A 115 95.53 -10.89 12.69
CA GLY A 115 95.61 -10.04 13.86
C GLY A 115 96.91 -9.24 13.89
N ASN A 116 96.78 -7.92 13.91
CA ASN A 116 97.87 -7.03 14.28
C ASN A 116 97.29 -5.79 14.98
N SER A 117 97.48 -5.68 16.29
CA SER A 117 97.10 -4.51 17.09
C SER A 117 98.17 -3.42 16.93
N GLY A 118 98.09 -2.69 15.82
CA GLY A 118 98.86 -1.46 15.60
C GLY A 118 97.90 -0.28 15.48
N TYR A 119 97.86 0.60 16.48
CA TYR A 119 97.13 1.86 16.36
C TYR A 119 97.96 2.84 15.54
N VAL A 120 97.51 3.11 14.30
CA VAL A 120 97.95 4.29 13.54
C VAL A 120 97.07 5.46 13.97
N SER A 121 97.68 6.46 14.58
CA SER A 121 97.07 7.77 14.76
C SER A 121 97.03 8.48 13.41
N LEU A 122 95.88 8.49 12.74
CA LEU A 122 95.67 9.33 11.55
C LEU A 122 95.54 10.79 11.99
N ALA A 123 96.57 11.59 11.73
CA ALA A 123 96.42 13.04 11.66
C ALA A 123 95.62 13.36 10.39
N ARG A 124 94.47 14.04 10.53
CA ARG A 124 93.70 14.54 9.40
C ARG A 124 94.39 15.81 8.89
N ASP A 125 95.16 15.71 7.81
CA ASP A 125 95.71 16.86 7.08
C ASP A 125 95.07 17.08 5.69
N GLY A 126 94.02 16.32 5.37
CA GLY A 126 93.21 16.54 4.17
C GLY A 126 92.29 17.75 4.34
N SER A 127 92.29 18.68 3.37
CA SER A 127 91.25 19.70 3.27
C SER A 127 89.89 19.03 3.32
N GLU A 128 89.08 19.39 4.31
CA GLU A 128 87.78 18.80 4.52
C GLU A 128 86.89 19.13 3.32
N ALA A 129 86.75 18.18 2.40
CA ALA A 129 85.71 18.20 1.39
C ALA A 129 84.41 17.86 2.13
N LEU A 130 83.81 18.85 2.77
CA LEU A 130 82.41 18.77 3.16
C LEU A 130 81.64 18.55 1.86
N ALA A 131 81.05 17.37 1.70
CA ALA A 131 80.10 17.13 0.64
C ALA A 131 78.96 18.15 0.81
N THR A 132 79.02 19.23 0.04
CA THR A 132 77.92 20.19 -0.04
C THR A 132 76.91 19.54 -0.98
N SER A 133 75.80 19.06 -0.42
CA SER A 133 74.73 18.49 -1.23
C SER A 133 73.93 19.56 -1.98
N GLY A 134 74.30 20.85 -1.84
CA GLY A 134 73.51 21.97 -2.35
C GLY A 134 72.20 22.20 -1.58
N TYR A 135 71.88 21.35 -0.59
CA TYR A 135 70.72 21.50 0.27
C TYR A 135 71.14 22.07 1.63
N SER A 136 70.41 23.07 2.12
CA SER A 136 70.60 23.64 3.45
C SER A 136 70.28 22.61 4.54
N THR A 137 71.19 22.43 5.50
CA THR A 137 70.96 21.67 6.74
C THR A 137 70.54 22.58 7.91
N ALA A 138 70.28 23.85 7.66
CA ALA A 138 69.58 24.68 8.63
C ALA A 138 68.20 24.06 8.83
N GLY A 139 67.96 23.51 10.02
CA GLY A 139 66.67 22.95 10.38
C GLY A 139 65.58 23.95 10.02
N GLN A 140 64.72 23.57 9.08
CA GLN A 140 63.44 24.21 8.92
C GLN A 140 62.77 24.13 10.30
N PRO A 141 62.19 25.21 10.85
CA PRO A 141 61.27 25.04 11.95
C PRO A 141 60.25 24.00 11.48
N LEU A 142 60.00 22.98 12.29
CA LEU A 142 58.85 22.10 12.07
C LEU A 142 57.63 23.01 12.15
N THR A 143 57.17 23.49 11.00
CA THR A 143 55.81 23.97 10.86
C THR A 143 54.97 22.76 11.16
N ASP A 144 54.32 22.78 12.32
CA ASP A 144 53.41 21.79 12.88
C ASP A 144 53.01 20.78 11.81
N ALA A 145 53.80 19.71 11.70
CA ALA A 145 53.44 18.62 10.82
C ALA A 145 52.25 18.01 11.54
N ALA A 146 51.06 18.47 11.14
CA ALA A 146 49.82 17.87 11.52
C ALA A 146 50.06 16.37 11.37
N THR A 147 50.14 15.67 12.49
CA THR A 147 49.80 14.26 12.51
C THR A 147 48.55 14.18 11.64
N PRO A 148 48.51 13.37 10.56
CA PRO A 148 47.22 13.03 10.02
C PRO A 148 46.52 12.33 11.18
N THR A 149 45.76 13.09 11.96
CA THR A 149 44.53 12.59 12.56
C THR A 149 43.91 11.83 11.42
N PRO A 150 43.71 10.50 11.55
CA PRO A 150 42.93 9.83 10.53
C PRO A 150 41.69 10.69 10.37
N GLU A 151 41.49 11.25 9.18
CA GLU A 151 40.19 11.79 8.83
C GLU A 151 39.28 10.58 8.93
N GLN A 152 38.71 10.40 10.12
CA GLN A 152 37.51 9.65 10.29
C GLN A 152 36.51 10.48 9.50
N THR A 153 36.39 10.18 8.21
CA THR A 153 35.19 10.47 7.46
C THR A 153 34.09 9.83 8.30
N ILE A 154 33.43 10.65 9.11
CA ILE A 154 32.16 10.30 9.70
C ILE A 154 31.34 9.91 8.49
N ALA A 155 31.00 8.62 8.35
CA ALA A 155 30.08 8.19 7.32
C ALA A 155 28.86 9.11 7.46
N THR A 156 28.64 9.96 6.47
CA THR A 156 27.47 10.84 6.46
C THR A 156 26.28 9.91 6.38
N ASP A 157 25.45 9.93 7.42
CA ASP A 157 24.21 9.16 7.50
C ASP A 157 23.38 9.38 6.24
N SER A 158 23.10 8.31 5.51
CA SER A 158 22.25 8.35 4.33
C SER A 158 20.82 8.58 4.79
N PRO A 159 20.04 9.46 4.14
CA PRO A 159 18.67 9.68 4.53
C PRO A 159 17.83 8.42 4.29
N SER A 160 16.96 8.10 5.24
CA SER A 160 15.98 7.04 5.07
C SER A 160 14.96 7.39 3.97
N LEU A 161 14.56 6.38 3.20
CA LEU A 161 13.53 6.49 2.17
C LEU A 161 12.28 5.77 2.67
N LEU A 162 11.30 6.56 3.12
CA LEU A 162 10.03 6.04 3.62
C LEU A 162 8.93 6.26 2.59
N VAL A 163 7.97 5.34 2.54
CA VAL A 163 6.83 5.37 1.64
C VAL A 163 5.54 5.26 2.45
N ASN A 164 4.56 6.11 2.15
CA ASN A 164 3.28 6.05 2.84
C ASN A 164 2.54 4.75 2.53
N ASP A 165 1.91 4.20 3.56
CA ASP A 165 1.20 2.94 3.54
C ASP A 165 -0.31 3.15 3.45
N THR A 166 -0.95 2.22 2.74
CA THR A 166 -2.40 2.15 2.68
C THR A 166 -2.85 0.70 2.84
N ASN A 167 -3.97 0.50 3.52
CA ASN A 167 -4.61 -0.81 3.61
C ASN A 167 -6.13 -0.64 3.56
N THR A 168 -6.78 -1.49 2.78
CA THR A 168 -8.24 -1.53 2.69
C THR A 168 -8.72 -2.93 3.01
N VAL A 169 -9.59 -3.05 4.00
CA VAL A 169 -10.24 -4.30 4.38
C VAL A 169 -11.76 -4.11 4.42
N ALA A 170 -12.50 -5.21 4.37
CA ALA A 170 -13.91 -5.19 4.72
C ALA A 170 -14.09 -4.99 6.23
N GLU A 171 -15.24 -4.51 6.66
CA GLU A 171 -15.60 -4.53 8.08
C GLU A 171 -15.58 -5.94 8.66
N ASP A 172 -15.53 -6.01 9.98
CA ASP A 172 -15.33 -7.24 10.76
C ASP A 172 -14.08 -8.06 10.40
N THR A 173 -13.18 -7.46 9.61
CA THR A 173 -11.89 -8.05 9.23
C THR A 173 -10.77 -7.31 9.92
N ILE A 174 -9.87 -8.05 10.57
CA ILE A 174 -8.66 -7.46 11.15
C ILE A 174 -7.73 -7.02 10.01
N ALA A 175 -7.41 -5.73 9.96
CA ALA A 175 -6.39 -5.23 9.04
C ALA A 175 -5.00 -5.51 9.62
N THR A 176 -4.15 -6.16 8.84
CA THR A 176 -2.77 -6.46 9.21
C THR A 176 -1.80 -6.06 8.11
N GLY A 177 -0.61 -5.62 8.47
CA GLY A 177 0.44 -5.30 7.52
C GLY A 177 1.76 -4.97 8.21
N ASN A 178 2.71 -4.44 7.44
CA ASN A 178 3.96 -3.91 7.98
C ASN A 178 4.31 -2.60 7.26
N VAL A 179 4.43 -1.51 8.01
CA VAL A 179 4.73 -0.16 7.47
C VAL A 179 6.17 0.00 7.00
N LEU A 180 7.09 -0.86 7.44
CA LEU A 180 8.50 -0.82 7.05
C LEU A 180 8.80 -1.70 5.83
N ALA A 181 7.81 -2.38 5.25
CA ALA A 181 8.02 -3.38 4.20
C ALA A 181 8.50 -2.77 2.86
N ASN A 182 8.15 -1.51 2.62
CA ASN A 182 8.49 -0.69 1.46
C ASN A 182 9.51 0.43 1.80
N ASP A 183 9.97 0.48 3.05
CA ASP A 183 10.93 1.47 3.53
C ASP A 183 12.35 0.93 3.45
N SER A 184 13.33 1.83 3.31
CA SER A 184 14.74 1.45 3.27
C SER A 184 15.66 2.53 3.82
N ASP A 185 16.79 2.06 4.33
CA ASP A 185 17.90 2.89 4.77
C ASP A 185 19.21 2.13 4.49
N ILE A 186 20.25 2.84 4.09
CA ILE A 186 21.53 2.24 3.66
C ILE A 186 22.40 1.89 4.86
N ASP A 187 22.30 2.66 5.94
CA ASP A 187 23.23 2.62 7.07
C ASP A 187 22.63 1.90 8.28
N THR A 188 21.31 1.93 8.43
CA THR A 188 20.61 1.44 9.62
C THR A 188 19.43 0.52 9.29
N LEU A 189 19.23 -0.53 10.09
CA LEU A 189 17.98 -1.30 10.03
C LEU A 189 16.84 -0.49 10.64
N LEU A 190 15.78 -0.26 9.87
CA LEU A 190 14.63 0.53 10.31
C LEU A 190 13.79 -0.20 11.36
N THR A 191 13.34 0.57 12.36
CA THR A 191 12.35 0.17 13.37
C THR A 191 11.45 1.36 13.68
N VAL A 192 10.17 1.12 14.01
CA VAL A 192 9.27 2.16 14.50
C VAL A 192 9.57 2.46 15.97
N VAL A 193 9.72 3.74 16.31
CA VAL A 193 9.96 4.20 17.70
C VAL A 193 8.67 4.73 18.32
N SER A 194 7.92 5.52 17.56
CA SER A 194 6.68 6.15 18.00
C SER A 194 5.73 6.32 16.84
N PHE A 195 4.46 6.58 17.16
CA PHE A 195 3.45 6.96 16.19
C PHE A 195 2.49 7.99 16.78
N GLU A 196 1.87 8.78 15.93
CA GLU A 196 0.94 9.83 16.29
C GLU A 196 -0.42 9.59 15.63
N ILE A 197 -1.48 9.81 16.40
CA ILE A 197 -2.87 9.76 15.96
C ILE A 197 -3.56 11.00 16.53
N ASP A 198 -4.18 11.80 15.65
CA ASP A 198 -4.89 13.04 16.02
C ASP A 198 -4.08 13.96 16.96
N GLY A 199 -2.77 14.12 16.69
CA GLY A 199 -1.88 14.97 17.48
C GLY A 199 -1.40 14.37 18.81
N THR A 200 -1.77 13.12 19.11
CA THR A 200 -1.32 12.41 20.32
C THR A 200 -0.26 11.37 19.97
N SER A 201 0.93 11.48 20.57
CA SER A 201 2.03 10.53 20.35
C SER A 201 1.98 9.32 21.29
N PHE A 202 2.28 8.15 20.75
CA PHE A 202 2.36 6.86 21.42
C PHE A 202 3.69 6.18 21.11
N THR A 203 4.20 5.36 22.02
CA THR A 203 5.37 4.51 21.75
C THR A 203 4.96 3.28 20.95
N ALA A 204 5.84 2.79 20.07
CA ALA A 204 5.59 1.55 19.34
C ALA A 204 5.28 0.38 20.32
N GLY A 205 4.35 -0.48 19.93
CA GLY A 205 3.79 -1.58 20.73
C GLY A 205 2.66 -1.15 21.68
N THR A 206 2.32 0.14 21.75
CA THR A 206 1.16 0.60 22.53
C THR A 206 -0.13 0.23 21.84
N GLN A 207 -1.07 -0.32 22.60
CA GLN A 207 -2.44 -0.51 22.15
C GLN A 207 -3.21 0.80 22.28
N VAL A 208 -3.84 1.25 21.20
CA VAL A 208 -4.65 2.46 21.16
C VAL A 208 -6.09 2.11 20.81
N THR A 209 -7.03 2.50 21.66
CA THR A 209 -8.46 2.41 21.41
C THR A 209 -8.92 3.67 20.68
N LEU A 210 -9.53 3.49 19.53
CA LEU A 210 -10.12 4.51 18.67
C LEU A 210 -11.63 4.29 18.61
N ASP A 211 -12.39 5.30 18.16
CA ASP A 211 -13.85 5.19 18.01
C ASP A 211 -14.25 3.99 17.12
N GLY A 212 -13.43 3.67 16.12
CA GLY A 212 -13.67 2.59 15.17
C GLY A 212 -13.06 1.22 15.50
N GLY A 213 -12.26 1.10 16.57
CA GLY A 213 -11.60 -0.16 16.88
C GLY A 213 -10.31 0.00 17.69
N ILE A 214 -9.45 -1.02 17.63
CA ILE A 214 -8.18 -1.08 18.37
C ILE A 214 -7.02 -1.18 17.40
N LEU A 215 -6.06 -0.26 17.50
CA LEU A 215 -4.81 -0.27 16.74
C LEU A 215 -3.63 -0.69 17.64
N VAL A 216 -2.74 -1.52 17.09
CA VAL A 216 -1.39 -1.76 17.60
C VAL A 216 -0.41 -1.60 16.45
N LEU A 217 0.62 -0.77 16.62
CA LEU A 217 1.75 -0.66 15.68
C LEU A 217 3.05 -0.97 16.45
N ASN A 218 3.70 -2.06 16.08
CA ASN A 218 4.88 -2.60 16.76
C ASN A 218 6.18 -1.99 16.24
N ALA A 219 7.26 -2.16 17.02
CA ALA A 219 8.58 -1.63 16.68
C ALA A 219 9.18 -2.25 15.40
N ASP A 220 8.77 -3.48 15.05
CA ASP A 220 9.17 -4.15 13.80
C ASP A 220 8.37 -3.69 12.57
N GLY A 221 7.51 -2.69 12.74
CA GLY A 221 6.64 -2.14 11.70
C GLY A 221 5.35 -2.92 11.51
N SER A 222 5.19 -4.11 12.11
CA SER A 222 3.94 -4.86 12.02
C SER A 222 2.81 -4.11 12.73
N TYR A 223 1.63 -4.11 12.13
CA TYR A 223 0.44 -3.53 12.74
C TYR A 223 -0.77 -4.43 12.65
N THR A 224 -1.68 -4.22 13.58
CA THR A 224 -3.03 -4.78 13.58
C THR A 224 -4.02 -3.67 13.88
N PHE A 225 -5.07 -3.54 13.08
CA PHE A 225 -6.27 -2.79 13.43
C PHE A 225 -7.44 -3.76 13.48
N THR A 226 -8.08 -3.88 14.64
CA THR A 226 -9.30 -4.67 14.85
C THR A 226 -10.47 -3.70 14.89
N PRO A 227 -11.31 -3.63 13.83
CA PRO A 227 -12.51 -2.82 13.84
C PRO A 227 -13.47 -3.25 14.97
N ASN A 228 -14.29 -2.32 15.45
CA ASN A 228 -15.48 -2.66 16.23
C ASN A 228 -16.47 -3.43 15.33
N GLU A 229 -17.37 -4.21 15.93
CA GLU A 229 -18.38 -4.98 15.21
C GLU A 229 -19.28 -4.05 14.36
N ASN A 230 -19.45 -4.39 13.08
CA ASN A 230 -20.19 -3.61 12.07
C ASN A 230 -19.67 -2.16 11.91
N TRP A 231 -18.40 -1.90 12.25
CA TRP A 231 -17.81 -0.59 12.02
C TRP A 231 -17.11 -0.55 10.67
N ASN A 232 -17.56 0.39 9.85
CA ASN A 232 -16.94 0.78 8.60
C ASN A 232 -16.54 2.26 8.62
N GLY A 233 -15.52 2.62 7.85
CA GLY A 233 -15.03 3.98 7.77
C GLY A 233 -13.51 4.08 7.64
N GLN A 234 -13.02 5.32 7.64
CA GLN A 234 -11.60 5.59 7.59
C GLN A 234 -11.04 5.73 9.01
N VAL A 235 -9.99 4.96 9.30
CA VAL A 235 -9.23 5.11 10.55
C VAL A 235 -8.46 6.45 10.49
N PRO A 236 -8.37 7.22 11.59
CA PRO A 236 -7.52 8.40 11.64
C PRO A 236 -6.10 8.10 11.14
N VAL A 237 -5.54 9.02 10.36
CA VAL A 237 -4.23 8.81 9.72
C VAL A 237 -3.16 8.65 10.80
N VAL A 238 -2.43 7.54 10.75
CA VAL A 238 -1.35 7.24 11.69
C VAL A 238 -0.05 7.77 11.10
N THR A 239 0.65 8.67 11.79
CA THR A 239 1.99 9.12 11.37
C THR A 239 3.02 8.40 12.23
N TYR A 240 3.86 7.55 11.66
CA TYR A 240 4.89 6.83 12.41
C TYR A 240 6.26 7.48 12.27
N THR A 241 7.11 7.31 13.27
CA THR A 241 8.49 7.81 13.31
C THR A 241 9.44 6.64 13.50
N THR A 242 10.44 6.54 12.63
CA THR A 242 11.47 5.50 12.69
C THR A 242 12.60 5.85 13.67
N ASN A 243 13.52 4.91 13.89
CA ASN A 243 14.75 5.12 14.65
C ASN A 243 15.72 6.14 14.04
N THR A 244 15.53 6.52 12.78
CA THR A 244 16.29 7.60 12.12
C THR A 244 15.63 8.97 12.30
N GLY A 245 14.44 9.03 12.92
CA GLY A 245 13.65 10.25 13.09
C GLY A 245 12.83 10.64 11.86
N SER A 246 12.91 9.86 10.77
CA SER A 246 12.09 10.04 9.57
C SER A 246 10.64 9.61 9.84
N THR A 247 9.70 10.20 9.10
CA THR A 247 8.26 9.94 9.29
C THR A 247 7.56 9.62 7.99
N ALA A 248 6.58 8.72 8.05
CA ALA A 248 5.62 8.44 6.99
C ALA A 248 4.25 8.09 7.59
N THR A 249 3.25 7.88 6.74
CA THR A 249 1.87 7.69 7.18
C THR A 249 1.33 6.31 6.84
N LEU A 250 0.42 5.81 7.68
CA LEU A 250 -0.42 4.64 7.43
C LEU A 250 -1.88 5.08 7.40
N THR A 251 -2.55 4.79 6.28
CA THR A 251 -4.00 5.00 6.12
C THR A 251 -4.71 3.65 6.04
N ILE A 252 -5.67 3.42 6.94
CA ILE A 252 -6.50 2.20 6.92
C ILE A 252 -7.93 2.59 6.58
N ASN A 253 -8.51 1.93 5.58
CA ASN A 253 -9.89 2.10 5.17
C ASN A 253 -10.66 0.80 5.39
N VAL A 254 -11.80 0.88 6.09
CA VAL A 254 -12.70 -0.24 6.32
C VAL A 254 -13.95 -0.05 5.48
N THR A 255 -14.20 -0.95 4.53
CA THR A 255 -15.34 -0.86 3.61
C THR A 255 -16.57 -1.56 4.20
N PRO A 256 -17.77 -0.99 4.05
CA PRO A 256 -19.01 -1.67 4.47
C PRO A 256 -19.25 -2.96 3.70
N VAL A 257 -19.95 -3.89 4.32
CA VAL A 257 -20.47 -5.14 3.80
C VAL A 257 -21.93 -5.24 4.19
N ASP A 258 -22.81 -5.19 3.18
CA ASP A 258 -24.26 -5.29 3.36
C ASP A 258 -24.66 -6.54 4.16
N ALA A 259 -25.22 -6.33 5.34
CA ALA A 259 -25.84 -7.34 6.18
C ALA A 259 -27.29 -7.55 5.73
N PRO A 260 -27.76 -8.80 5.68
CA PRO A 260 -29.12 -9.08 5.25
C PRO A 260 -30.14 -8.55 6.27
N SER A 261 -31.17 -7.87 5.80
CA SER A 261 -32.30 -7.47 6.64
C SER A 261 -32.99 -8.68 7.26
N VAL A 262 -33.40 -8.55 8.50
CA VAL A 262 -34.20 -9.53 9.23
C VAL A 262 -35.63 -9.02 9.28
N LEU A 263 -36.50 -9.61 8.45
CA LEU A 263 -37.92 -9.28 8.39
C LEU A 263 -38.77 -10.38 9.03
N VAL A 264 -39.90 -9.99 9.64
CA VAL A 264 -40.84 -10.89 10.30
C VAL A 264 -42.24 -10.69 9.73
N ASN A 265 -42.95 -11.78 9.42
CA ASN A 265 -44.31 -11.67 8.90
C ASN A 265 -45.29 -11.12 9.94
N ASP A 266 -46.21 -10.27 9.49
CA ASP A 266 -47.22 -9.62 10.29
C ASP A 266 -48.59 -10.27 10.16
N THR A 267 -49.34 -10.17 11.25
CA THR A 267 -50.74 -10.58 11.28
C THR A 267 -51.56 -9.57 12.06
N ASN A 268 -52.77 -9.28 11.59
CA ASN A 268 -53.74 -8.45 12.31
C ASN A 268 -55.13 -9.07 12.20
N THR A 269 -55.93 -8.96 13.26
CA THR A 269 -57.32 -9.40 13.28
C THR A 269 -58.18 -8.33 13.92
N VAL A 270 -59.21 -7.90 13.20
CA VAL A 270 -60.18 -6.90 13.66
C VAL A 270 -61.60 -7.41 13.44
N GLU A 271 -62.56 -6.82 14.14
CA GLU A 271 -63.99 -7.02 13.85
C GLU A 271 -64.37 -6.28 12.55
N GLU A 272 -65.45 -6.71 11.89
CA GLU A 272 -66.00 -5.94 10.77
C GLU A 272 -66.38 -4.52 11.18
N ASP A 273 -66.45 -3.63 10.19
CA ASP A 273 -66.62 -2.19 10.36
C ASP A 273 -65.54 -1.49 11.21
N THR A 274 -64.45 -2.18 11.53
CA THR A 274 -63.29 -1.63 12.22
C THR A 274 -62.11 -1.48 11.27
N VAL A 275 -61.48 -0.30 11.27
CA VAL A 275 -60.25 -0.08 10.50
C VAL A 275 -59.09 -0.84 11.13
N ALA A 276 -58.46 -1.74 10.37
CA ALA A 276 -57.23 -2.40 10.78
C ALA A 276 -56.03 -1.47 10.57
N THR A 277 -55.27 -1.21 11.63
CA THR A 277 -54.07 -0.36 11.59
C THR A 277 -52.89 -1.05 12.26
N GLY A 278 -51.68 -0.67 11.87
CA GLY A 278 -50.43 -1.18 12.46
C GLY A 278 -49.22 -0.68 11.68
N ASN A 279 -48.06 -1.24 11.97
CA ASN A 279 -46.83 -0.99 11.24
C ASN A 279 -46.11 -2.32 10.96
N VAL A 280 -45.76 -2.57 9.70
CA VAL A 280 -45.06 -3.80 9.27
C VAL A 280 -43.57 -3.78 9.58
N LEU A 281 -43.01 -2.63 9.97
CA LEU A 281 -41.57 -2.48 10.25
C LEU A 281 -41.25 -2.54 11.75
N ASP A 282 -42.24 -2.62 12.64
CA ASP A 282 -42.03 -2.58 14.10
C ASP A 282 -41.25 -3.80 14.64
N ASN A 283 -41.26 -4.90 13.90
CA ASN A 283 -40.60 -6.18 14.19
C ASN A 283 -39.45 -6.49 13.22
N ASP A 284 -39.11 -5.55 12.34
CA ASP A 284 -38.10 -5.69 11.30
C ASP A 284 -36.81 -4.96 11.71
N SER A 285 -35.65 -5.44 11.24
CA SER A 285 -34.36 -4.82 11.54
C SER A 285 -33.32 -5.03 10.46
N ASP A 286 -32.38 -4.10 10.39
CA ASP A 286 -31.23 -4.12 9.49
C ASP A 286 -30.07 -3.37 10.18
N ILE A 287 -28.84 -3.82 9.94
CA ILE A 287 -27.64 -3.26 10.60
C ILE A 287 -27.13 -2.04 9.85
N ASP A 288 -27.27 -2.02 8.53
CA ASP A 288 -26.65 -1.04 7.62
C ASP A 288 -27.61 0.08 7.20
N SER A 289 -28.91 -0.18 7.27
CA SER A 289 -29.94 0.70 6.71
C SER A 289 -31.11 0.90 7.67
N ASP A 290 -31.59 2.15 7.75
CA ASP A 290 -32.93 2.41 8.28
C ASP A 290 -33.98 1.83 7.31
N LEU A 291 -34.81 0.90 7.79
CA LEU A 291 -35.79 0.23 6.97
C LEU A 291 -36.97 1.14 6.60
N SER A 292 -37.42 1.02 5.35
CA SER A 292 -38.63 1.63 4.82
C SER A 292 -39.29 0.71 3.79
N VAL A 293 -40.60 0.80 3.64
CA VAL A 293 -41.31 0.04 2.59
C VAL A 293 -41.15 0.77 1.26
N ALA A 294 -40.59 0.07 0.26
CA ALA A 294 -40.45 0.59 -1.10
C ALA A 294 -41.70 0.31 -1.95
N SER A 295 -42.21 -0.91 -1.84
CA SER A 295 -43.38 -1.35 -2.61
C SER A 295 -44.12 -2.48 -1.91
N PHE A 296 -45.33 -2.78 -2.37
CA PHE A 296 -46.08 -3.94 -1.92
C PHE A 296 -46.87 -4.56 -3.06
N THR A 297 -47.08 -5.87 -2.96
CA THR A 297 -47.84 -6.67 -3.91
C THR A 297 -49.07 -7.24 -3.24
N VAL A 298 -50.22 -7.05 -3.87
CA VAL A 298 -51.49 -7.64 -3.46
C VAL A 298 -52.26 -8.07 -4.72
N ASN A 299 -52.86 -9.26 -4.69
CA ASN A 299 -53.51 -9.88 -5.87
C ASN A 299 -52.61 -9.94 -7.13
N GLY A 300 -51.30 -10.13 -6.94
CA GLY A 300 -50.33 -10.22 -8.04
C GLY A 300 -49.99 -8.88 -8.72
N ASN A 301 -50.51 -7.76 -8.23
CA ASN A 301 -50.17 -6.42 -8.72
C ASN A 301 -49.25 -5.71 -7.72
N THR A 302 -48.20 -5.04 -8.21
CA THR A 302 -47.24 -4.30 -7.39
C THR A 302 -47.57 -2.81 -7.40
N PHE A 303 -47.55 -2.20 -6.22
CA PHE A 303 -47.82 -0.79 -5.97
C PHE A 303 -46.66 -0.17 -5.20
N THR A 304 -46.40 1.12 -5.43
CA THR A 304 -45.45 1.87 -4.61
C THR A 304 -46.05 2.15 -3.24
N ALA A 305 -45.22 2.19 -2.20
CA ALA A 305 -45.68 2.56 -0.87
C ALA A 305 -46.38 3.94 -0.89
N GLY A 306 -47.40 4.10 -0.04
CA GLY A 306 -48.29 5.26 0.01
C GLY A 306 -49.43 5.25 -1.02
N THR A 307 -49.52 4.22 -1.87
CA THR A 307 -50.64 4.06 -2.81
C THR A 307 -51.83 3.44 -2.10
N THR A 308 -53.01 4.07 -2.22
CA THR A 308 -54.28 3.46 -1.84
C THR A 308 -54.73 2.47 -2.91
N VAL A 309 -55.08 1.26 -2.48
CA VAL A 309 -55.51 0.15 -3.34
C VAL A 309 -56.89 -0.33 -2.91
N GLU A 310 -57.83 -0.30 -3.85
CA GLU A 310 -59.17 -0.86 -3.65
C GLU A 310 -59.15 -2.38 -3.86
N LEU A 311 -59.63 -3.10 -2.87
CA LEU A 311 -59.77 -4.56 -2.85
C LEU A 311 -61.26 -4.93 -2.74
N GLU A 312 -61.60 -6.18 -3.03
CA GLU A 312 -63.00 -6.66 -2.92
C GLU A 312 -63.61 -6.42 -1.53
N GLY A 313 -62.79 -6.49 -0.48
CA GLY A 313 -63.21 -6.32 0.91
C GLY A 313 -63.04 -4.93 1.52
N GLY A 314 -62.48 -3.96 0.81
CA GLY A 314 -62.20 -2.65 1.38
C GLY A 314 -61.00 -1.94 0.72
N SER A 315 -60.55 -0.84 1.34
CA SER A 315 -59.44 -0.02 0.84
C SER A 315 -58.20 -0.16 1.71
N LEU A 316 -57.05 -0.45 1.10
CA LEU A 316 -55.75 -0.63 1.76
C LEU A 316 -54.79 0.53 1.41
N ILE A 317 -54.06 1.03 2.39
CA ILE A 317 -52.84 1.82 2.18
C ILE A 317 -51.72 1.26 3.07
N LEU A 318 -50.52 1.14 2.50
CA LEU A 318 -49.29 0.82 3.21
C LEU A 318 -48.23 1.87 2.84
N ASN A 319 -47.79 2.64 3.83
CA ASN A 319 -46.90 3.78 3.67
C ASN A 319 -45.42 3.38 3.73
N ALA A 320 -44.55 4.30 3.31
CA ALA A 320 -43.10 4.06 3.29
C ALA A 320 -42.50 3.90 4.70
N ASP A 321 -43.11 4.49 5.72
CA ASP A 321 -42.73 4.32 7.12
C ASP A 321 -43.24 3.01 7.75
N GLY A 322 -43.85 2.14 6.92
CA GLY A 322 -44.40 0.85 7.32
C GLY A 322 -45.81 0.92 7.91
N SER A 323 -46.33 2.11 8.24
CA SER A 323 -47.69 2.25 8.74
C SER A 323 -48.70 1.82 7.68
N TYR A 324 -49.72 1.07 8.09
CA TYR A 324 -50.80 0.66 7.21
C TYR A 324 -52.18 0.94 7.80
N SER A 325 -53.16 1.04 6.91
CA SER A 325 -54.57 1.09 7.22
C SER A 325 -55.36 0.28 6.20
N PHE A 326 -56.20 -0.64 6.66
CA PHE A 326 -57.21 -1.30 5.85
C PHE A 326 -58.59 -0.93 6.40
N THR A 327 -59.41 -0.30 5.57
CA THR A 327 -60.79 0.06 5.88
C THR A 327 -61.71 -0.95 5.20
N PRO A 328 -62.32 -1.89 5.94
CA PRO A 328 -63.28 -2.83 5.36
C PRO A 328 -64.48 -2.10 4.74
N ASN A 329 -65.09 -2.71 3.73
CA ASN A 329 -66.41 -2.33 3.27
C ASN A 329 -67.44 -2.61 4.39
N GLU A 330 -68.55 -1.88 4.39
CA GLU A 330 -69.63 -2.03 5.40
C GLU A 330 -70.15 -3.47 5.44
N ASN A 331 -70.22 -4.06 6.64
CA ASN A 331 -70.59 -5.46 6.91
C ASN A 331 -69.76 -6.49 6.12
N TRP A 332 -68.52 -6.15 5.75
CA TRP A 332 -67.61 -7.10 5.13
C TRP A 332 -66.76 -7.79 6.18
N ASN A 333 -66.83 -9.11 6.18
CA ASN A 333 -65.95 -9.98 6.94
C ASN A 333 -65.23 -10.99 6.02
N GLY A 334 -64.02 -11.37 6.37
CA GLY A 334 -63.22 -12.28 5.56
C GLY A 334 -61.72 -12.10 5.72
N GLN A 335 -60.96 -12.82 4.89
CA GLN A 335 -59.50 -12.69 4.85
C GLN A 335 -59.11 -11.75 3.70
N VAL A 336 -58.32 -10.73 4.02
CA VAL A 336 -57.73 -9.85 2.99
C VAL A 336 -56.68 -10.66 2.23
N PRO A 337 -56.57 -10.52 0.88
CA PRO A 337 -55.49 -11.14 0.13
C PRO A 337 -54.13 -10.81 0.74
N VAL A 338 -53.26 -11.81 0.88
CA VAL A 338 -51.94 -11.63 1.51
C VAL A 338 -51.17 -10.52 0.82
N ILE A 339 -50.69 -9.57 1.62
CA ILE A 339 -49.89 -8.45 1.16
C ILE A 339 -48.43 -8.85 1.33
N THR A 340 -47.65 -8.84 0.25
CA THR A 340 -46.19 -9.00 0.32
C THR A 340 -45.55 -7.63 0.17
N TYR A 341 -44.87 -7.13 1.20
CA TYR A 341 -44.15 -5.86 1.11
C TYR A 341 -42.67 -6.09 0.80
N THR A 342 -42.04 -5.12 0.16
CA THR A 342 -40.61 -5.10 -0.17
C THR A 342 -40.01 -3.84 0.42
N THR A 343 -38.94 -3.99 1.20
CA THR A 343 -38.23 -2.87 1.83
C THR A 343 -37.28 -2.18 0.86
N ASN A 344 -36.68 -1.06 1.27
CA ASN A 344 -35.59 -0.38 0.57
C ASN A 344 -34.34 -1.24 0.34
N THR A 345 -34.15 -2.29 1.13
CA THR A 345 -33.07 -3.27 0.97
C THR A 345 -33.41 -4.38 -0.05
N GLY A 346 -34.64 -4.39 -0.58
CA GLY A 346 -35.12 -5.41 -1.51
C GLY A 346 -35.57 -6.71 -0.85
N SER A 347 -35.44 -6.81 0.48
CA SER A 347 -35.97 -7.92 1.29
C SER A 347 -37.51 -7.86 1.35
N THR A 348 -38.14 -9.02 1.54
CA THR A 348 -39.61 -9.13 1.50
C THR A 348 -40.17 -9.91 2.68
N ALA A 349 -41.34 -9.48 3.17
CA ALA A 349 -42.15 -10.18 4.17
C ALA A 349 -43.65 -9.96 3.89
N THR A 350 -44.52 -10.54 4.70
CA THR A 350 -45.97 -10.58 4.45
C THR A 350 -46.79 -10.02 5.59
N LEU A 351 -47.89 -9.34 5.25
CA LEU A 351 -48.94 -8.91 6.15
C LEU A 351 -50.23 -9.68 5.84
N THR A 352 -50.80 -10.32 6.86
CA THR A 352 -52.10 -11.01 6.79
C THR A 352 -53.13 -10.32 7.67
N ILE A 353 -54.23 -9.85 7.08
CA ILE A 353 -55.32 -9.20 7.81
C ILE A 353 -56.57 -10.10 7.75
N THR A 354 -57.18 -10.35 8.90
CA THR A 354 -58.45 -11.07 9.03
C THR A 354 -59.51 -10.15 9.64
N VAL A 355 -60.69 -10.10 9.03
CA VAL A 355 -61.84 -9.36 9.53
C VAL A 355 -62.90 -10.37 9.99
N THR A 356 -63.24 -10.35 11.28
CA THR A 356 -64.20 -11.28 11.89
C THR A 356 -65.61 -10.71 11.87
N PRO A 357 -66.64 -11.53 11.60
CA PRO A 357 -68.03 -11.06 11.59
C PRO A 357 -68.48 -10.66 13.01
N VAL A 358 -69.37 -9.68 13.06
CA VAL A 358 -70.16 -9.26 14.22
C VAL A 358 -71.62 -9.65 13.96
N ASN A 359 -72.40 -9.85 15.04
CA ASN A 359 -73.80 -10.19 14.86
C ASN A 359 -74.62 -8.93 14.58
N ASP A 360 -75.25 -8.87 13.40
CA ASP A 360 -76.24 -7.85 13.09
C ASP A 360 -77.57 -8.15 13.79
N ASP A 361 -78.02 -7.22 14.63
CA ASP A 361 -79.37 -7.29 15.20
C ASP A 361 -80.38 -6.98 14.10
N PHE A 362 -81.16 -7.98 13.67
CA PHE A 362 -82.35 -7.73 12.87
C PHE A 362 -83.54 -7.44 13.79
N THR A 363 -84.26 -6.35 13.53
CA THR A 363 -85.55 -6.09 14.16
C THR A 363 -86.67 -6.55 13.23
N ASP A 364 -87.31 -7.65 13.58
CA ASP A 364 -88.59 -8.04 12.99
C ASP A 364 -89.73 -7.26 13.69
N ALA A 365 -90.65 -6.70 12.91
CA ALA A 365 -91.75 -5.91 13.43
C ALA A 365 -92.94 -6.82 13.72
N ASN A 366 -93.37 -6.89 14.99
CA ASN A 366 -94.55 -7.68 15.39
C ASN A 366 -95.77 -7.43 14.48
N GLU A 367 -96.26 -8.47 13.81
CA GLU A 367 -97.49 -8.42 13.05
C GLU A 367 -98.71 -8.54 13.96
N VAL A 368 -99.53 -7.49 13.98
CA VAL A 368 -100.85 -7.53 14.63
C VAL A 368 -101.92 -7.75 13.56
N ARG A 369 -102.51 -8.95 13.53
CA ARG A 369 -103.75 -9.20 12.78
C ARG A 369 -104.95 -9.05 13.70
N SER A 370 -105.79 -8.06 13.42
CA SER A 370 -107.10 -7.91 14.04
C SER A 370 -108.17 -8.34 13.04
N ILE A 371 -108.95 -9.36 13.40
CA ILE A 371 -110.16 -9.73 12.68
C ILE A 371 -111.37 -9.29 13.49
N VAL A 372 -112.42 -8.84 12.80
CA VAL A 372 -113.71 -8.55 13.45
C VAL A 372 -114.40 -9.87 13.75
N GLU A 373 -115.10 -9.96 14.87
CA GLU A 373 -115.98 -11.09 15.18
C GLU A 373 -116.91 -11.39 13.98
N ASP A 374 -117.09 -12.67 13.68
CA ASP A 374 -117.87 -13.18 12.53
C ASP A 374 -117.34 -12.85 11.11
N SER A 375 -116.05 -12.55 10.98
CA SER A 375 -115.41 -12.46 9.65
C SER A 375 -115.19 -13.85 9.02
N PRO A 376 -115.31 -14.01 7.68
CA PRO A 376 -114.91 -15.23 6.98
C PRO A 376 -113.41 -15.52 7.18
N GLU A 377 -113.00 -16.77 6.98
CA GLU A 377 -111.60 -17.22 7.13
C GLU A 377 -110.63 -16.29 6.40
N VAL A 378 -109.69 -15.69 7.14
CA VAL A 378 -108.61 -14.87 6.59
C VAL A 378 -107.35 -15.71 6.50
N THR A 379 -107.02 -16.17 5.30
CA THR A 379 -105.75 -16.85 5.00
C THR A 379 -104.71 -15.84 4.51
N GLY A 380 -103.50 -15.88 5.07
CA GLY A 380 -102.36 -15.09 4.59
C GLY A 380 -101.08 -15.45 5.35
N ASN A 381 -99.91 -15.21 4.77
CA ASN A 381 -98.63 -15.38 5.47
C ASN A 381 -98.51 -14.30 6.57
N VAL A 382 -97.78 -14.59 7.65
CA VAL A 382 -97.42 -13.64 8.73
C VAL A 382 -95.90 -13.42 8.75
N ILE A 383 -95.27 -13.58 7.60
CA ILE A 383 -93.83 -13.42 7.43
C ILE A 383 -93.69 -12.43 6.27
N ASP A 384 -93.00 -11.31 6.51
CA ASP A 384 -92.57 -10.39 5.46
C ASP A 384 -91.38 -10.94 4.64
#